data_AF-A0AAV2SAZ7-F1
#
_entry.id   AF-A0AAV2SAZ7-F1
#
_cell.length_a   1.000
_cell.length_b   1.000
_cell.length_c   1.000
_cell.angle_alpha   90.00
_cell.angle_beta   90.00
_cell.angle_gamma   90.00
#
_symmetry.space_group_name_H-M   'P 1'
#
loop_
_entity.id
_entity.type
_entity.pdbx_description
1 polymer ?
#
loop_
_entity_poly.entity_id
_entity_poly.type
_entity_poly.pdbx_seq_one_letter_code
_entity_poly.pdbx_strand_id
1 'polypeptide(L)'
;GNKPGSNHQFYTDEDTLIQFARLTQMHAALLPYTRHIVKENSLAGIPVQRAMFLHYDDPGSWDVMYQYLYGPDLIVAPVIHRNQDIVDVHIPGGESQWVHLWGDLDEIITGPQDIQIAAPMGYPAVFYKVDSTFSDLFRTIAQEFGPDGTREI
;
A
#
# COMPACT_ATOMS: atom_id res chain seq x y z
N GLY A 1 -6.26 -12.29 20.72
CA GLY A 1 -5.74 -13.66 20.53
C GLY A 1 -6.19 -14.57 21.66
N ASN A 2 -5.76 -15.85 21.67
CA ASN A 2 -6.15 -16.85 22.68
C ASN A 2 -5.69 -16.55 24.12
N LYS A 3 -4.70 -15.66 24.30
CA LYS A 3 -4.25 -15.15 25.62
C LYS A 3 -4.24 -13.61 25.64
N PRO A 4 -5.40 -12.93 25.75
CA PRO A 4 -5.49 -11.47 25.63
C PRO A 4 -4.59 -10.72 26.62
N GLY A 5 -4.60 -11.12 27.90
CA GLY A 5 -3.81 -10.44 28.95
C GLY A 5 -2.29 -10.59 28.85
N SER A 6 -1.79 -11.46 27.96
CA SER A 6 -0.35 -11.68 27.74
C SER A 6 0.17 -11.04 26.45
N ASN A 7 -0.70 -10.36 25.69
CA ASN A 7 -0.35 -9.72 24.43
C ASN A 7 -0.73 -8.25 24.48
N HIS A 8 0.06 -7.41 23.81
CA HIS A 8 -0.30 -6.02 23.56
C HIS A 8 -1.69 -5.95 22.90
N GLN A 9 -2.55 -5.07 23.40
CA GLN A 9 -3.84 -4.78 22.77
C GLN A 9 -3.80 -3.37 22.21
N PHE A 10 -4.53 -3.13 21.12
CA PHE A 10 -4.52 -1.82 20.47
C PHE A 10 -5.06 -0.68 21.36
N TYR A 11 -5.82 -1.01 22.40
CA TYR A 11 -6.43 -0.07 23.36
C TYR A 11 -5.67 0.04 24.68
N THR A 12 -4.57 -0.70 24.87
CA THR A 12 -3.79 -0.66 26.13
C THR A 12 -2.67 0.38 26.12
N ASP A 13 -2.45 1.03 24.99
CA ASP A 13 -1.39 2.01 24.76
C ASP A 13 -1.95 3.13 23.90
N GLU A 14 -1.75 4.37 24.35
CA GLU A 14 -2.36 5.56 23.75
C GLU A 14 -1.81 5.80 22.34
N ASP A 15 -0.49 5.71 22.16
CA ASP A 15 0.16 5.85 20.86
C ASP A 15 -0.34 4.81 19.86
N THR A 16 -0.47 3.55 20.29
CA THR A 16 -1.04 2.47 19.46
C THR A 16 -2.47 2.78 19.05
N LEU A 17 -3.30 3.28 19.98
CA LEU A 17 -4.70 3.60 19.71
C LEU A 17 -4.83 4.75 18.70
N ILE A 18 -4.00 5.78 18.86
CA ILE A 18 -3.89 6.93 17.95
C ILE A 18 -3.50 6.47 16.54
N GLN A 19 -2.45 5.65 16.42
CA GLN A 19 -2.02 5.10 15.13
C GLN A 19 -3.09 4.18 14.52
N PHE A 20 -3.76 3.36 15.33
CA PHE A 20 -4.85 2.50 14.87
C PHE A 20 -6.02 3.32 14.33
N ALA A 21 -6.40 4.40 15.02
CA ALA A 21 -7.44 5.32 14.57
C ALA A 21 -7.08 5.92 13.20
N ARG A 22 -5.85 6.42 13.03
CA ARG A 22 -5.36 6.96 11.75
C ARG A 22 -5.47 5.93 10.61
N LEU A 23 -4.99 4.71 10.84
CA LEU A 23 -5.00 3.64 9.84
C LEU A 23 -6.43 3.20 9.47
N THR A 24 -7.36 3.15 10.43
CA THR A 24 -8.77 2.83 10.14
C THR A 24 -9.47 3.94 9.34
N GLN A 25 -9.13 5.21 9.59
CA GLN A 25 -9.64 6.34 8.82
C GLN A 25 -9.11 6.30 7.37
N MET A 26 -7.82 6.00 7.19
CA MET A 26 -7.22 5.78 5.87
C MET A 26 -7.89 4.61 5.13
N HIS A 27 -8.11 3.48 5.81
CA HIS A 27 -8.85 2.34 5.24
C HIS A 27 -10.27 2.72 4.81
N ALA A 28 -10.96 3.55 5.59
CA ALA A 28 -12.28 4.08 5.22
C ALA A 28 -12.22 5.03 4.02
N ALA A 29 -11.17 5.86 3.91
CA ALA A 29 -10.96 6.74 2.76
C ALA A 29 -10.71 5.95 1.47
N LEU A 30 -10.03 4.79 1.55
CA LEU A 30 -9.77 3.91 0.40
C LEU A 30 -11.01 3.13 -0.10
N LEU A 31 -12.11 3.16 0.65
CA LEU A 31 -13.33 2.37 0.39
C LEU A 31 -13.90 2.52 -1.05
N PRO A 32 -13.89 3.69 -1.72
CA PRO A 32 -14.34 3.80 -3.10
C PRO A 32 -13.57 2.88 -4.06
N TYR A 33 -12.23 2.83 -3.92
CA TYR A 33 -11.37 1.95 -4.71
C TYR A 33 -11.58 0.47 -4.32
N THR A 34 -11.60 0.17 -3.02
CA THR A 34 -11.85 -1.19 -2.54
C THR A 34 -13.18 -1.76 -3.06
N ARG A 35 -14.26 -0.96 -3.06
CA ARG A 35 -15.57 -1.38 -3.61
C ARG A 35 -15.50 -1.66 -5.11
N HIS A 36 -14.73 -0.88 -5.86
CA HIS A 36 -14.53 -1.09 -7.29
C HIS A 36 -13.90 -2.46 -7.57
N ILE A 37 -12.79 -2.79 -6.89
CA ILE A 37 -12.06 -4.05 -7.12
C ILE A 37 -12.77 -5.27 -6.51
N VAL A 38 -13.53 -5.10 -5.43
CA VAL A 38 -14.42 -6.16 -4.89
C VAL A 38 -15.55 -6.47 -5.87
N LYS A 39 -16.11 -5.45 -6.55
CA LYS A 39 -17.11 -5.67 -7.59
C LYS A 39 -16.52 -6.45 -8.76
N GLU A 40 -15.31 -6.12 -9.20
CA GLU A 40 -14.60 -6.89 -10.24
C GLU A 40 -14.39 -8.35 -9.82
N ASN A 41 -13.98 -8.59 -8.56
CA ASN A 41 -13.88 -9.94 -8.02
C ASN A 41 -15.20 -10.71 -8.10
N SER A 42 -16.31 -10.08 -7.70
CA SER A 42 -17.63 -10.71 -7.76
C SER A 42 -18.11 -11.03 -9.17
N LEU A 43 -17.65 -10.28 -10.18
CA LEU A 43 -18.11 -10.44 -11.57
C LEU A 43 -17.22 -11.38 -12.39
N ALA A 44 -15.90 -11.33 -12.17
CA ALA A 44 -14.91 -12.00 -13.00
C ALA A 44 -14.00 -12.98 -12.23
N GLY A 45 -14.11 -13.05 -10.90
CA GLY A 45 -13.27 -13.89 -10.05
C GLY A 45 -11.83 -13.37 -9.85
N ILE A 46 -11.52 -12.18 -10.37
CA ILE A 46 -10.18 -11.58 -10.23
C ILE A 46 -9.94 -11.22 -8.76
N PRO A 47 -8.87 -11.71 -8.10
CA PRO A 47 -8.62 -11.44 -6.69
C PRO A 47 -8.45 -9.94 -6.39
N VAL A 48 -8.80 -9.54 -5.16
CA VAL A 48 -8.54 -8.17 -4.66
C VAL A 48 -7.05 -7.97 -4.38
N GLN A 49 -6.38 -8.93 -3.74
CA GLN A 49 -4.93 -8.99 -3.66
C GLN A 49 -4.40 -9.92 -4.74
N ARG A 50 -3.50 -9.44 -5.60
CA ARG A 50 -3.04 -10.13 -6.81
C ARG A 50 -1.54 -10.30 -6.76
N ALA A 51 -1.06 -11.44 -7.25
CA ALA A 51 0.36 -11.60 -7.56
C ALA A 51 0.75 -10.66 -8.71
N MET A 52 1.99 -10.17 -8.71
CA MET A 52 2.48 -9.21 -9.71
C MET A 52 2.39 -9.77 -11.13
N PHE A 53 2.78 -11.05 -11.32
CA PHE A 53 2.75 -11.72 -12.62
C PHE A 53 1.37 -11.76 -13.30
N LEU A 54 0.28 -11.54 -12.56
CA LEU A 54 -1.06 -11.49 -13.16
C LEU A 54 -1.23 -10.32 -14.14
N HIS A 55 -0.45 -9.25 -13.95
CA HIS A 55 -0.51 -8.03 -14.75
C HIS A 55 0.78 -7.75 -15.53
N TYR A 56 1.90 -8.35 -15.14
CA TYR A 56 3.23 -8.01 -15.63
C TYR A 56 4.03 -9.27 -15.96
N ASP A 57 4.42 -9.42 -17.22
CA ASP A 57 5.26 -10.55 -17.66
C ASP A 57 6.73 -10.14 -17.68
N ASP A 58 7.31 -9.99 -16.49
CA ASP A 58 8.73 -9.73 -16.30
C ASP A 58 9.30 -10.61 -15.17
N PRO A 59 10.60 -10.95 -15.18
CA PRO A 59 11.18 -11.90 -14.23
C PRO A 59 10.94 -11.54 -12.75
N GLY A 60 11.02 -10.26 -12.38
CA GLY A 60 10.85 -9.85 -10.98
C GLY A 60 9.41 -10.02 -10.49
N SER A 61 8.43 -9.76 -11.38
CA SER A 61 7.01 -9.98 -11.11
C SER A 61 6.64 -11.46 -10.89
N TRP A 62 7.43 -12.41 -11.42
CA TRP A 62 7.25 -13.84 -11.18
C TRP A 62 7.84 -14.31 -9.85
N ASP A 63 8.96 -13.72 -9.43
CA ASP A 63 9.75 -14.18 -8.27
C ASP A 63 9.32 -13.54 -6.94
N VAL A 64 8.68 -12.37 -6.97
CA VAL A 64 8.34 -11.62 -5.75
C VAL A 64 7.22 -12.29 -4.94
N MET A 65 7.48 -12.53 -3.64
CA MET A 65 6.56 -13.25 -2.75
C MET A 65 5.86 -12.38 -1.70
N TYR A 66 6.53 -11.32 -1.23
CA TYR A 66 6.09 -10.50 -0.08
C TYR A 66 5.59 -9.11 -0.49
N GLN A 67 5.32 -8.93 -1.79
CA GLN A 67 4.67 -7.78 -2.39
C GLN A 67 3.45 -8.26 -3.17
N TYR A 68 2.42 -7.45 -3.25
CA TYR A 68 1.23 -7.75 -4.05
C TYR A 68 0.66 -6.49 -4.68
N LEU A 69 -0.18 -6.68 -5.70
CA LEU A 69 -1.06 -5.62 -6.18
C LEU A 69 -2.37 -5.65 -5.40
N TYR A 70 -2.79 -4.51 -4.85
CA TYR A 70 -4.14 -4.34 -4.32
C TYR A 70 -5.01 -3.75 -5.43
N GLY A 71 -5.79 -4.60 -6.09
CA GLY A 71 -6.38 -4.29 -7.39
C GLY A 71 -5.31 -4.16 -8.48
N PRO A 72 -5.56 -3.47 -9.59
CA PRO A 72 -4.55 -3.22 -10.62
C PRO A 72 -3.69 -1.97 -10.36
N ASP A 73 -4.10 -1.10 -9.42
CA ASP A 73 -3.59 0.28 -9.36
C ASP A 73 -2.67 0.56 -8.17
N LEU A 74 -2.52 -0.37 -7.23
CA LEU A 74 -1.68 -0.19 -6.04
C LEU A 74 -0.68 -1.34 -5.89
N ILE A 75 0.61 -1.03 -5.80
CA ILE A 75 1.63 -1.95 -5.28
C ILE A 75 1.71 -1.77 -3.78
N VAL A 76 1.73 -2.88 -3.03
CA VAL A 76 1.90 -2.88 -1.57
C VAL A 76 3.00 -3.86 -1.18
N ALA A 77 4.02 -3.37 -0.47
CA ALA A 77 5.12 -4.14 0.09
C ALA A 77 5.18 -3.93 1.62
N PRO A 78 4.54 -4.79 2.43
CA PRO A 78 4.52 -4.65 3.88
C PRO A 78 5.89 -4.91 4.53
N VAL A 79 6.20 -4.19 5.61
CA VAL A 79 7.31 -4.54 6.51
C VAL A 79 6.93 -5.78 7.32
N ILE A 80 7.67 -6.87 7.15
CA ILE A 80 7.38 -8.17 7.81
C ILE A 80 8.41 -8.58 8.87
N HIS A 81 9.53 -7.86 8.97
CA HIS A 81 10.54 -8.10 10.01
C HIS A 81 10.57 -6.98 11.05
N ARG A 82 10.87 -7.37 12.29
CA ARG A 82 11.00 -6.42 13.41
C ARG A 82 12.22 -5.51 13.18
N ASN A 83 12.11 -4.25 13.62
CA ASN A 83 13.18 -3.25 13.56
C ASN A 83 13.68 -2.97 12.14
N GLN A 84 12.78 -3.06 11.16
CA GLN A 84 13.03 -2.70 9.77
C GLN A 84 12.17 -1.50 9.40
N ASP A 85 12.78 -0.51 8.77
CA ASP A 85 12.16 0.74 8.32
C ASP A 85 12.47 1.02 6.83
N ILE A 86 13.10 0.07 6.14
CA ILE A 86 13.38 0.09 4.70
C ILE A 86 12.99 -1.27 4.13
N VAL A 87 12.26 -1.31 3.02
CA VAL A 87 11.88 -2.55 2.33
C VAL A 87 12.33 -2.53 0.88
N ASP A 88 12.66 -3.71 0.35
CA ASP A 88 12.89 -3.90 -1.08
C ASP A 88 11.53 -4.01 -1.78
N VAL A 89 11.35 -3.26 -2.88
CA VAL A 89 10.14 -3.20 -3.67
C VAL A 89 10.50 -3.43 -5.13
N HIS A 90 9.79 -4.34 -5.79
CA HIS A 90 9.91 -4.54 -7.22
C HIS A 90 8.93 -3.63 -7.97
N ILE A 91 9.44 -2.70 -8.77
CA ILE A 91 8.63 -1.91 -9.69
C ILE A 91 8.57 -2.65 -11.03
N PRO A 92 7.39 -3.10 -11.47
CA PRO A 92 7.25 -3.94 -12.64
C PRO A 92 7.55 -3.17 -13.92
N GLY A 93 7.95 -3.91 -14.96
CA GLY A 93 8.23 -3.35 -16.28
C GLY A 93 6.99 -2.91 -17.07
N GLY A 94 7.22 -2.55 -18.34
CA GLY A 94 6.19 -2.12 -19.28
C GLY A 94 5.95 -0.62 -19.28
N GLU A 95 4.75 -0.20 -19.68
CA GLU A 95 4.39 1.22 -19.84
C GLU A 95 3.86 1.86 -18.54
N SER A 96 3.76 1.08 -17.46
CA SER A 96 3.21 1.56 -16.19
C SER A 96 4.18 2.50 -15.48
N GLN A 97 3.63 3.60 -14.98
CA GLN A 97 4.36 4.59 -14.18
C GLN A 97 3.76 4.60 -12.77
N TRP A 98 4.61 4.71 -11.76
CA TRP A 98 4.25 4.57 -10.34
C TRP A 98 4.70 5.78 -9.54
N VAL A 99 3.96 6.10 -8.49
CA VAL A 99 4.31 7.16 -7.52
C VAL A 99 4.27 6.58 -6.13
N HIS A 100 5.28 6.86 -5.30
CA HIS A 100 5.30 6.47 -3.90
C HIS A 100 4.26 7.28 -3.12
N LEU A 101 3.34 6.61 -2.43
CA LEU A 101 2.17 7.24 -1.79
C LEU A 101 2.55 8.27 -0.70
N TRP A 102 3.73 8.12 -0.07
CA TRP A 102 4.20 8.98 1.02
C TRP A 102 5.41 9.85 0.67
N GLY A 103 5.88 9.76 -0.58
CA GLY A 103 7.06 10.47 -1.05
C GLY A 103 6.71 11.78 -1.75
N ASP A 104 7.61 12.20 -2.66
CA ASP A 104 7.31 13.26 -3.61
C ASP A 104 6.27 12.75 -4.62
N LEU A 105 5.08 13.35 -4.63
CA LEU A 105 3.98 12.93 -5.50
C LEU A 105 4.18 13.32 -6.97
N ASP A 106 5.23 14.08 -7.27
CA ASP A 106 5.66 14.42 -8.62
C ASP A 106 6.84 13.54 -9.09
N GLU A 107 7.40 12.71 -8.21
CA GLU A 107 8.42 11.72 -8.54
C GLU A 107 7.79 10.48 -9.18
N ILE A 108 8.01 10.34 -10.48
CA ILE A 108 7.55 9.18 -11.25
C ILE A 108 8.64 8.11 -11.28
N ILE A 109 8.25 6.89 -10.90
CA ILE A 109 9.11 5.71 -10.89
C ILE A 109 8.62 4.73 -11.97
N THR A 110 9.54 4.25 -12.79
CA THR A 110 9.28 3.29 -13.88
C THR A 110 10.08 2.02 -13.67
N GLY A 111 9.57 0.88 -14.12
CA GLY A 111 10.30 -0.39 -14.05
C GLY A 111 10.87 -0.86 -15.40
N PRO A 112 11.42 -2.09 -15.46
CA PRO A 112 11.58 -3.02 -14.35
C PRO A 112 12.79 -2.64 -13.49
N GLN A 113 12.61 -2.49 -12.18
CA GLN A 113 13.72 -2.29 -11.24
C GLN A 113 13.32 -2.66 -9.80
N ASP A 114 14.31 -3.08 -9.01
CA ASP A 114 14.16 -3.23 -7.56
C ASP A 114 14.70 -1.99 -6.86
N ILE A 115 13.91 -1.43 -5.94
CA ILE A 115 14.25 -0.22 -5.20
C ILE A 115 14.14 -0.44 -3.70
N GLN A 116 14.93 0.30 -2.92
CA GLN A 116 14.84 0.32 -1.47
C GLN A 116 14.07 1.56 -1.02
N ILE A 117 13.00 1.36 -0.25
CA ILE A 117 12.06 2.42 0.10
C ILE A 117 11.88 2.47 1.60
N ALA A 118 11.96 3.69 2.15
CA ALA A 118 11.63 3.92 3.55
C ALA A 118 10.16 3.58 3.81
N ALA A 119 9.94 2.70 4.77
CA ALA A 119 8.64 2.25 5.24
C ALA A 119 8.58 2.29 6.79
N PRO A 120 8.73 3.48 7.42
CA PRO A 120 8.64 3.60 8.87
C PRO A 120 7.23 3.24 9.37
N MET A 121 7.09 3.03 10.68
CA MET A 121 5.81 2.64 11.30
C MET A 121 4.68 3.60 10.88
N GLY A 122 3.58 3.03 10.38
CA GLY A 122 2.42 3.78 9.88
C GLY A 122 2.49 4.19 8.41
N TYR A 123 3.64 4.10 7.75
CA TYR A 123 3.84 4.48 6.35
C TYR A 123 4.40 3.29 5.57
N PRO A 124 3.57 2.26 5.29
CA PRO A 124 4.02 1.09 4.54
C PRO A 124 4.43 1.48 3.12
N ALA A 125 5.37 0.75 2.49
CA ALA A 125 5.71 0.99 1.10
C ALA A 125 4.52 0.69 0.19
N VAL A 126 3.91 1.75 -0.34
CA VAL A 126 2.74 1.70 -1.21
C VAL A 126 2.96 2.62 -2.39
N PHE A 127 2.69 2.12 -3.59
CA PHE A 127 2.77 2.90 -4.82
C PHE A 127 1.44 2.88 -5.52
N TYR A 128 1.05 3.99 -6.13
CA TYR A 128 -0.10 4.01 -7.02
C TYR A 128 0.30 4.28 -8.46
N LYS A 129 -0.48 3.71 -9.37
CA LYS A 129 -0.28 3.86 -10.80
C LYS A 129 -0.72 5.24 -11.26
N VAL A 130 0.14 5.95 -12.00
CA VAL A 130 -0.09 7.36 -12.42
C VAL A 130 -1.36 7.52 -13.24
N ASP A 131 -1.63 6.60 -14.16
CA ASP A 131 -2.77 6.63 -15.07
C ASP A 131 -4.05 6.00 -14.48
N SER A 132 -4.04 5.63 -13.20
CA SER A 132 -5.24 5.12 -12.52
C SER A 132 -6.34 6.17 -12.53
N THR A 133 -7.56 5.74 -12.82
CA THR A 133 -8.77 6.56 -12.65
C THR A 133 -9.05 6.96 -11.19
N PHE A 134 -8.34 6.35 -10.23
CA PHE A 134 -8.39 6.65 -8.81
C PHE A 134 -7.17 7.46 -8.32
N SER A 135 -6.30 7.94 -9.22
CA SER A 135 -5.09 8.70 -8.86
C SER A 135 -5.39 9.91 -7.96
N ASP A 136 -6.46 10.66 -8.22
CA ASP A 136 -6.89 11.78 -7.36
C ASP A 136 -7.22 11.31 -5.93
N LEU A 137 -7.90 10.17 -5.78
CA LEU A 137 -8.20 9.59 -4.47
C LEU A 137 -6.92 9.25 -3.71
N PHE A 138 -5.95 8.64 -4.39
CA PHE A 138 -4.67 8.28 -3.77
C PHE A 138 -3.87 9.52 -3.37
N ARG A 139 -3.85 10.57 -4.22
CA ARG A 139 -3.24 11.86 -3.88
C ARG A 139 -3.91 12.53 -2.68
N THR A 140 -5.24 12.52 -2.58
CA THR A 140 -5.94 13.02 -1.39
C THR A 140 -5.57 12.23 -0.14
N ILE A 141 -5.50 10.89 -0.22
CA ILE A 141 -5.05 10.06 0.90
C ILE A 141 -3.62 10.40 1.31
N ALA A 142 -2.71 10.58 0.35
CA ALA A 142 -1.34 11.00 0.63
C ALA A 142 -1.27 12.36 1.35
N GLN A 143 -2.06 13.33 0.91
CA GLN A 143 -2.09 14.68 1.50
C GLN A 143 -2.77 14.74 2.87
N GLU A 144 -3.77 13.89 3.12
CA GLU A 144 -4.43 13.83 4.43
C GLU A 144 -3.63 13.04 5.45
N PHE A 145 -3.06 11.90 5.04
CA PHE A 145 -2.48 10.90 5.95
C PHE A 145 -0.95 10.77 5.83
N GLY A 146 -0.29 11.51 4.95
CA GLY A 146 1.17 11.51 4.81
C GLY A 146 1.90 12.13 6.01
N PRO A 147 3.25 12.08 6.02
CA PRO A 147 4.07 12.61 7.12
C PRO A 147 3.80 14.08 7.46
N ASP A 148 3.51 14.89 6.43
CA ASP A 148 3.17 16.32 6.54
C ASP A 148 1.66 16.57 6.33
N GLY A 149 0.84 15.56 6.61
CA GLY A 149 -0.59 15.56 6.29
C GLY A 149 -1.42 16.57 7.09
N THR A 150 -2.53 17.01 6.52
CA THR A 150 -3.41 18.05 7.10
C THR A 150 -4.29 17.55 8.24
N ARG A 151 -4.35 16.23 8.46
CA ARG A 151 -5.20 15.60 9.47
C ARG A 151 -4.41 15.40 10.76
N GLU A 152 -4.70 16.22 11.78
CA GLU A 152 -4.18 16.00 13.12
C GLU A 152 -4.66 14.64 13.65
N ILE A 153 -3.74 13.90 14.29
CA ILE A 153 -4.00 12.56 14.86
C ILE A 153 -4.65 12.68 16.24
#